data_AF-A0A7S0INJ7-F1
#
_entry.id   AF-A0A7S0INJ7-F1
#
_cell.length_a   1.000
_cell.length_b   1.000
_cell.length_c   1.000
_cell.angle_alpha   90.00
_cell.angle_beta   90.00
_cell.angle_gamma   90.00
#
_symmetry.space_group_name_H-M   'P 1'
#
loop_
_entity.id
_entity.type
_entity.pdbx_description
1 polymer ?
#
loop_
_entity_poly.entity_id
_entity_poly.type
_entity_poly.pdbx_seq_one_letter_code
_entity_poly.pdbx_strand_id
1 'polypeptide(L)'
;REIMRRLRILMRRLSILLAARSPTQALRQPWFVKTEVFRPSLSFSEIRPHLEAHKLWVDGLRAEGTSVTSGYRVDAEGRPGGGGLMIFAAADYIAAERLVLRDPLIANGCVDWQLNGWIADVGDVELVDGGAWYAKGAAVARAPPPALCAASVPPPCRPRVVLDPDYRLAMGLASSAGLLSLAGPLGVGAVAALPIGALAAFIAARTSAVRLVFDPEALEVMAVDADGVRESGRENFAVGGRNRWAYEAITEWALYPAPETAVLVYFRERQTRPEGVGHLFPVLFSPEKLRQELVQRVGRERQVTGPPSL
;
A
#
# COMPACT_ATOMS: atom_id res chain seq x y z
N ARG A 1 -62.54 -27.89 -12.83
CA ARG A 1 -62.50 -26.78 -11.82
C ARG A 1 -62.06 -27.28 -10.44
N GLU A 2 -62.53 -28.45 -9.99
CA GLU A 2 -62.16 -29.02 -8.69
C GLU A 2 -60.68 -29.43 -8.55
N ILE A 3 -60.08 -29.96 -9.62
CA ILE A 3 -58.64 -30.33 -9.64
C ILE A 3 -57.74 -29.10 -9.44
N MET A 4 -58.07 -27.97 -10.09
CA MET A 4 -57.32 -26.71 -9.92
C MET A 4 -57.47 -26.12 -8.52
N ARG A 5 -58.58 -26.40 -7.83
CA ARG A 5 -58.83 -25.94 -6.45
C ARG A 5 -58.01 -26.76 -5.45
N ARG A 6 -57.93 -28.08 -5.66
CA ARG A 6 -57.05 -28.98 -4.88
C ARG A 6 -55.57 -28.70 -5.12
N LEU A 7 -55.18 -28.40 -6.36
CA LEU A 7 -53.80 -28.01 -6.69
C LEU A 7 -53.41 -26.68 -6.01
N ARG A 8 -54.33 -25.70 -5.95
CA ARG A 8 -54.10 -24.44 -5.22
C ARG A 8 -53.98 -24.62 -3.72
N ILE A 9 -54.79 -25.50 -3.12
CA ILE A 9 -54.71 -25.78 -1.67
C ILE A 9 -53.42 -26.54 -1.34
N LEU A 10 -53.02 -27.48 -2.20
CA LEU A 10 -51.76 -28.21 -2.08
C LEU A 10 -50.57 -27.27 -2.24
N MET A 11 -50.58 -26.40 -3.26
CA MET A 11 -49.54 -25.39 -3.48
C MET A 11 -49.47 -24.40 -2.33
N ARG A 12 -50.61 -23.97 -1.75
CA ARG A 12 -50.63 -23.05 -0.60
C ARG A 12 -50.14 -23.70 0.69
N ARG A 13 -50.39 -25.00 0.89
CA ARG A 13 -49.79 -25.77 1.99
C ARG A 13 -48.31 -26.06 1.76
N LEU A 14 -47.89 -26.28 0.51
CA LEU A 14 -46.50 -26.42 0.11
C LEU A 14 -45.74 -25.09 0.28
N SER A 15 -46.37 -23.93 0.02
CA SER A 15 -45.79 -22.60 0.29
C SER A 15 -45.66 -22.29 1.78
N ILE A 16 -46.54 -22.84 2.62
CA ILE A 16 -46.46 -22.69 4.09
C ILE A 16 -45.42 -23.66 4.69
N LEU A 17 -45.16 -24.81 4.04
CA LEU A 17 -44.12 -25.78 4.43
C LEU A 17 -42.73 -25.49 3.81
N LEU A 18 -42.67 -24.79 2.67
CA LEU A 18 -41.43 -24.22 2.09
C LEU A 18 -41.17 -22.77 2.49
N ALA A 19 -42.00 -22.18 3.35
CA ALA A 19 -41.54 -21.16 4.28
C ALA A 19 -40.68 -21.85 5.35
N ALA A 20 -39.60 -22.50 4.88
CA ALA A 20 -38.45 -22.80 5.70
C ALA A 20 -38.05 -21.47 6.29
N ARG A 21 -38.41 -21.31 7.56
CA ARG A 21 -37.88 -20.36 8.52
C ARG A 21 -36.65 -19.69 7.93
N SER A 22 -36.80 -18.46 7.45
CA SER A 22 -35.64 -17.57 7.33
C SER A 22 -34.96 -17.65 8.69
N PRO A 23 -33.74 -18.20 8.78
CA PRO A 23 -33.08 -18.27 10.06
C PRO A 23 -32.85 -16.82 10.46
N THR A 24 -33.59 -16.43 11.49
CA THR A 24 -33.18 -15.38 12.40
C THR A 24 -32.91 -14.03 11.72
N GLN A 25 -33.94 -13.21 11.61
CA GLN A 25 -33.79 -11.78 11.92
C GLN A 25 -33.48 -11.66 13.44
N ALA A 26 -32.37 -12.30 13.86
CA ALA A 26 -31.74 -12.00 15.12
C ALA A 26 -31.41 -10.51 15.03
N LEU A 27 -31.73 -9.76 16.08
CA LEU A 27 -31.25 -8.39 16.23
C LEU A 27 -29.76 -8.43 15.95
N ARG A 28 -29.33 -7.91 14.78
CA ARG A 28 -27.91 -7.84 14.44
C ARG A 28 -27.29 -6.93 15.48
N GLN A 29 -26.55 -7.52 16.41
CA GLN A 29 -25.84 -6.77 17.42
C GLN A 29 -24.86 -5.83 16.70
N PRO A 30 -24.70 -4.58 17.17
CA PRO A 30 -23.72 -3.67 16.62
C PRO A 30 -22.31 -4.28 16.60
N TRP A 31 -21.57 -3.98 15.54
CA TRP A 31 -20.19 -4.40 15.40
C TRP A 31 -19.25 -3.38 16.04
N PHE A 32 -18.18 -3.89 16.62
CA PHE A 32 -17.10 -3.10 17.20
C PHE A 32 -15.75 -3.62 16.71
N VAL A 33 -14.81 -2.70 16.58
CA VAL A 33 -13.44 -2.98 16.17
C VAL A 33 -12.51 -2.51 17.27
N LYS A 34 -11.71 -3.44 17.75
CA LYS A 34 -10.56 -3.17 18.62
C LYS A 34 -9.30 -3.27 17.77
N THR A 35 -8.45 -2.24 17.84
CA THR A 35 -7.10 -2.27 17.26
C THR A 35 -6.07 -2.05 18.33
N GLU A 36 -4.89 -2.65 18.16
CA GLU A 36 -3.84 -2.56 19.17
C GLU A 36 -2.43 -2.65 18.59
N VAL A 37 -1.45 -2.12 19.32
CA VAL A 37 -0.02 -2.22 19.04
C VAL A 37 0.69 -2.63 20.33
N PHE A 38 1.62 -3.58 20.24
CA PHE A 38 2.42 -3.99 21.40
C PHE A 38 3.32 -2.86 21.86
N ARG A 39 3.45 -2.70 23.18
CA ARG A 39 4.33 -1.69 23.75
C ARG A 39 5.80 -2.02 23.42
N PRO A 40 6.57 -1.08 22.85
CA PRO A 40 7.98 -1.30 22.54
C PRO A 40 8.86 -1.59 23.76
N SER A 41 8.39 -1.25 24.96
CA SER A 41 9.09 -1.48 26.23
C SER A 41 9.04 -2.92 26.73
N LEU A 42 8.21 -3.79 26.13
CA LEU A 42 8.02 -5.18 26.56
C LEU A 42 8.60 -6.14 25.52
N SER A 43 9.35 -7.12 25.99
CA SER A 43 9.92 -8.16 25.13
C SER A 43 8.85 -9.19 24.72
N PHE A 44 9.08 -9.87 23.60
CA PHE A 44 8.18 -10.94 23.16
C PHE A 44 8.03 -12.07 24.19
N SER A 45 9.07 -12.36 24.98
CA SER A 45 9.02 -13.39 26.02
C SER A 45 8.04 -13.02 27.13
N GLU A 46 7.94 -11.73 27.48
CA GLU A 46 6.99 -11.19 28.46
C GLU A 46 5.57 -11.16 27.89
N ILE A 47 5.41 -10.84 26.61
CA ILE A 47 4.11 -10.74 25.95
C ILE A 47 3.50 -12.12 25.64
N ARG A 48 4.33 -13.13 25.32
CA ARG A 48 3.90 -14.44 24.81
C ARG A 48 2.88 -15.16 25.71
N PRO A 49 3.03 -15.25 27.04
CA PRO A 49 2.01 -15.86 27.91
C PRO A 49 0.65 -15.18 27.80
N HIS A 50 0.62 -13.85 27.70
CA HIS A 50 -0.61 -13.08 27.57
C HIS A 50 -1.24 -13.22 26.18
N LEU A 51 -0.42 -13.41 25.13
CA LEU A 51 -0.91 -13.75 23.79
C LEU A 51 -1.61 -15.11 23.75
N GLU A 52 -1.03 -16.12 24.40
CA GLU A 52 -1.67 -17.45 24.48
C GLU A 52 -2.96 -17.39 25.31
N ALA A 53 -2.97 -16.63 26.41
CA ALA A 53 -4.17 -16.38 27.19
C ALA A 53 -5.25 -15.65 26.37
N HIS A 54 -4.86 -14.66 25.56
CA HIS A 54 -5.77 -13.94 24.66
C HIS A 54 -6.44 -14.89 23.65
N LYS A 55 -5.69 -15.81 23.03
CA LYS A 55 -6.24 -16.79 22.09
C LYS A 55 -7.30 -17.67 22.76
N LEU A 56 -6.97 -18.24 23.92
CA LEU A 56 -7.91 -19.06 24.70
C LEU A 56 -9.15 -18.28 25.11
N TRP A 57 -8.98 -17.00 25.47
CA TRP A 57 -10.08 -16.11 25.80
C TRP A 57 -11.00 -15.87 24.60
N VAL A 58 -10.45 -15.57 23.41
CA VAL A 58 -11.24 -15.40 22.18
C VAL A 58 -11.95 -16.70 21.78
N ASP A 59 -11.29 -17.85 21.90
CA ASP A 59 -11.90 -19.16 21.65
C ASP A 59 -13.06 -19.43 22.62
N GLY A 60 -12.90 -19.07 23.90
CA GLY A 60 -13.96 -19.13 24.90
C GLY A 60 -15.16 -18.25 24.54
N LEU A 61 -14.93 -16.99 24.12
CA LEU A 61 -16.00 -16.10 23.66
C LEU A 61 -16.77 -16.68 22.47
N ARG A 62 -16.06 -17.30 21.52
CA ARG A 62 -16.69 -17.98 20.38
C ARG A 62 -17.53 -19.18 20.82
N ALA A 63 -17.02 -19.98 21.76
CA ALA A 63 -17.75 -21.13 22.31
C ALA A 63 -19.02 -20.70 23.08
N GLU A 64 -19.00 -19.52 23.71
CA GLU A 64 -20.15 -18.90 24.37
C GLU A 64 -21.17 -18.28 23.39
N GLY A 65 -20.88 -18.31 22.07
CA GLY A 65 -21.76 -17.81 21.02
C GLY A 65 -21.53 -16.34 20.65
N THR A 66 -20.45 -15.72 21.13
CA THR A 66 -20.08 -14.35 20.71
C THR A 66 -19.57 -14.38 19.28
N SER A 67 -20.14 -13.54 18.40
CA SER A 67 -19.61 -13.34 17.05
C SER A 67 -18.32 -12.51 17.12
N VAL A 68 -17.18 -13.18 17.12
CA VAL A 68 -15.86 -12.55 17.25
C VAL A 68 -14.79 -13.20 16.38
N THR A 69 -13.91 -12.38 15.81
CA THR A 69 -12.67 -12.80 15.18
C THR A 69 -11.53 -11.90 15.65
N SER A 70 -10.35 -12.48 15.83
CA SER A 70 -9.13 -11.79 16.22
C SER A 70 -7.98 -12.25 15.34
N GLY A 71 -7.11 -11.33 14.94
CA GLY A 71 -6.00 -11.63 14.05
C GLY A 71 -4.92 -10.54 14.05
N TYR A 72 -3.82 -10.86 13.37
CA TYR A 72 -2.72 -9.92 13.18
C TYR A 72 -2.89 -9.14 11.89
N ARG A 73 -2.56 -7.86 11.95
CA ARG A 73 -2.34 -7.05 10.74
C ARG A 73 -0.96 -7.37 10.21
N VAL A 74 -0.94 -8.01 9.05
CA VAL A 74 0.28 -8.35 8.33
C VAL A 74 0.57 -7.30 7.26
N ASP A 75 1.83 -7.14 6.92
CA ASP A 75 2.25 -6.32 5.78
C ASP A 75 1.98 -7.04 4.44
N ALA A 76 2.42 -6.42 3.34
CA ALA A 76 2.24 -6.97 1.99
C ALA A 76 2.97 -8.31 1.78
N GLU A 77 3.98 -8.60 2.61
CA GLU A 77 4.75 -9.85 2.58
C GLU A 77 4.16 -10.92 3.53
N GLY A 78 3.04 -10.62 4.19
CA GLY A 78 2.40 -11.53 5.15
C GLY A 78 3.11 -11.61 6.51
N ARG A 79 4.02 -10.67 6.81
CA ARG A 79 4.71 -10.62 8.11
C ARG A 79 3.85 -9.87 9.13
N PRO A 80 3.70 -10.41 10.35
CA PRO A 80 3.01 -9.69 11.42
C PRO A 80 3.84 -8.48 11.86
N GLY A 81 3.17 -7.37 12.21
CA GLY A 81 3.87 -6.15 12.64
C GLY A 81 2.97 -4.93 12.76
N GLY A 82 1.81 -4.95 12.08
CA GLY A 82 0.79 -3.93 12.23
C GLY A 82 0.03 -4.02 13.56
N GLY A 83 0.33 -4.96 14.45
CA GLY A 83 -0.39 -5.20 15.69
C GLY A 83 -1.70 -5.99 15.52
N GLY A 84 -2.52 -6.03 16.56
CA GLY A 84 -3.74 -6.83 16.60
C GLY A 84 -4.96 -6.09 16.07
N LEU A 85 -5.88 -6.84 15.47
CA LEU A 85 -7.21 -6.38 15.10
C LEU A 85 -8.23 -7.44 15.50
N MET A 86 -9.27 -7.00 16.21
CA MET A 86 -10.37 -7.84 16.67
C MET A 86 -11.69 -7.19 16.28
N ILE A 87 -12.54 -7.96 15.60
CA ILE A 87 -13.90 -7.54 15.22
C ILE A 87 -14.88 -8.41 15.97
N PHE A 88 -15.84 -7.80 16.67
CA PHE A 88 -16.79 -8.52 17.49
C PHE A 88 -18.13 -7.80 17.59
N ALA A 89 -19.20 -8.56 17.82
CA ALA A 89 -20.52 -8.04 18.07
C ALA A 89 -20.77 -7.85 19.57
N ALA A 90 -21.43 -6.75 19.95
CA ALA A 90 -21.85 -6.48 21.32
C ALA A 90 -23.15 -5.65 21.34
N ALA A 91 -23.84 -5.61 22.49
CA ALA A 91 -25.11 -4.90 22.60
C ALA A 91 -24.98 -3.37 22.40
N ASP A 92 -23.92 -2.78 22.96
CA ASP A 92 -23.63 -1.34 22.92
C ASP A 92 -22.13 -1.10 23.21
N TYR A 93 -21.70 0.17 23.15
CA TYR A 93 -20.29 0.54 23.38
C TYR A 93 -19.82 0.20 24.80
N ILE A 94 -20.69 0.30 25.81
CA ILE A 94 -20.34 0.00 27.21
C ILE A 94 -20.09 -1.50 27.38
N ALA A 95 -20.93 -2.34 26.79
CA ALA A 95 -20.74 -3.79 26.76
C ALA A 95 -19.48 -4.16 25.98
N ALA A 96 -19.20 -3.48 24.86
CA ALA A 96 -18.00 -3.69 24.06
C ALA A 96 -16.72 -3.34 24.84
N GLU A 97 -16.70 -2.18 25.51
CA GLU A 97 -15.58 -1.73 26.33
C GLU A 97 -15.34 -2.68 27.51
N ARG A 98 -16.39 -3.10 28.21
CA ARG A 98 -16.28 -4.09 29.30
C ARG A 98 -15.71 -5.42 28.82
N LEU A 99 -16.05 -5.86 27.60
CA LEU A 99 -15.48 -7.06 27.01
C LEU A 99 -13.99 -6.85 26.71
N VAL A 100 -13.63 -5.75 26.07
CA VAL A 100 -12.25 -5.43 25.69
C VAL A 100 -11.33 -5.25 26.90
N LEU A 101 -11.81 -4.66 27.99
CA LEU A 101 -11.04 -4.52 29.24
C LEU A 101 -10.70 -5.87 29.92
N ARG A 102 -11.41 -6.95 29.58
CA ARG A 102 -11.11 -8.30 30.05
C ARG A 102 -10.06 -9.02 29.19
N ASP A 103 -9.63 -8.41 28.10
CA ASP A 103 -8.58 -8.97 27.26
C ASP A 103 -7.27 -9.13 28.06
N PRO A 104 -6.67 -10.33 28.11
CA PRO A 104 -5.41 -10.55 28.80
C PRO A 104 -4.28 -9.60 28.38
N LEU A 105 -4.24 -9.15 27.13
CA LEU A 105 -3.23 -8.19 26.66
C LEU A 105 -3.44 -6.79 27.24
N ILE A 106 -4.69 -6.36 27.42
CA ILE A 106 -5.03 -5.06 27.99
C ILE A 106 -4.91 -5.09 29.51
N ALA A 107 -5.45 -6.13 30.16
CA ALA A 107 -5.42 -6.27 31.61
C ALA A 107 -3.99 -6.31 32.18
N ASN A 108 -3.02 -6.79 31.38
CA ASN A 108 -1.60 -6.85 31.75
C ASN A 108 -0.77 -5.70 31.14
N GLY A 109 -1.42 -4.69 30.53
CA GLY A 109 -0.75 -3.51 30.00
C GLY A 109 0.25 -3.79 28.87
N CYS A 110 0.05 -4.86 28.11
CA CYS A 110 0.96 -5.29 27.04
C CYS A 110 0.85 -4.45 25.76
N VAL A 111 -0.28 -3.76 25.59
CA VAL A 111 -0.66 -3.11 24.34
C VAL A 111 -1.19 -1.70 24.58
N ASP A 112 -0.97 -0.84 23.59
CA ASP A 112 -1.75 0.38 23.42
C ASP A 112 -2.89 0.07 22.45
N TRP A 113 -4.12 0.41 22.82
CA TRP A 113 -5.32 -0.05 22.14
C TRP A 113 -6.34 1.06 21.92
N GLN A 114 -7.23 0.84 20.96
CA GLN A 114 -8.36 1.71 20.64
C GLN A 114 -9.60 0.85 20.36
N LEU A 115 -10.78 1.36 20.73
CA LEU A 115 -12.07 0.73 20.48
C LEU A 115 -13.00 1.68 19.72
N ASN A 116 -13.53 1.20 18.61
CA ASN A 116 -14.43 1.94 17.73
C ASN A 116 -15.71 1.12 17.46
N GLY A 117 -16.84 1.82 17.35
CA GLY A 117 -18.03 1.25 16.74
C GLY A 117 -17.85 1.11 15.22
N TRP A 118 -18.36 0.04 14.64
CA TRP A 118 -18.36 -0.19 13.20
C TRP A 118 -19.75 0.03 12.63
N ILE A 119 -19.83 0.95 11.66
CA ILE A 119 -21.03 1.20 10.88
C ILE A 119 -20.70 0.80 9.44
N ALA A 120 -21.41 -0.22 8.96
CA ALA A 120 -21.31 -0.66 7.58
C ALA A 120 -21.91 0.39 6.63
N ASP A 121 -21.11 0.90 5.69
CA ASP A 121 -21.58 1.75 4.59
C ASP A 121 -21.98 0.92 3.36
N VAL A 122 -21.20 -0.14 3.06
CA VAL A 122 -21.47 -1.07 1.96
C VAL A 122 -21.18 -2.51 2.41
N GLY A 123 -22.20 -3.37 2.41
CA GLY A 123 -22.11 -4.77 2.85
C GLY A 123 -21.97 -4.91 4.38
N ASP A 124 -22.36 -6.06 4.93
CA ASP A 124 -22.25 -6.34 6.37
C ASP A 124 -21.17 -7.39 6.65
N VAL A 125 -20.73 -7.50 7.90
CA VAL A 125 -19.74 -8.48 8.34
C VAL A 125 -20.43 -9.82 8.59
N GLU A 126 -19.95 -10.86 7.89
CA GLU A 126 -20.32 -12.25 8.13
C GLU A 126 -19.07 -13.02 8.55
N LEU A 127 -19.12 -13.66 9.73
CA LEU A 127 -18.04 -14.52 10.21
C LEU A 127 -18.30 -15.94 9.75
N VAL A 128 -17.32 -16.53 9.05
CA VAL A 128 -17.33 -17.94 8.65
C VAL A 128 -16.42 -18.75 9.57
N ASP A 129 -16.69 -20.05 9.68
CA ASP A 129 -15.82 -20.97 10.41
C ASP A 129 -14.53 -21.26 9.60
N GLY A 130 -13.39 -21.35 10.30
CA GLY A 130 -12.11 -21.80 9.71
C GLY A 130 -11.04 -20.72 9.48
N GLY A 131 -10.50 -20.15 10.55
CA GLY A 131 -9.32 -19.26 10.47
C GLY A 131 -8.05 -20.00 10.02
N ALA A 132 -7.45 -19.58 8.91
CA ALA A 132 -6.42 -20.32 8.17
C ALA A 132 -5.01 -20.36 8.81
N TRP A 133 -4.74 -19.60 9.88
CA TRP A 133 -3.37 -19.43 10.37
C TRP A 133 -2.92 -20.36 11.50
N TYR A 134 -3.84 -21.05 12.20
CA TYR A 134 -3.49 -21.95 13.31
C TYR A 134 -4.06 -23.36 13.23
N ALA A 135 -4.52 -23.79 12.05
CA ALA A 135 -4.69 -25.22 11.79
C ALA A 135 -3.29 -25.87 11.66
N LYS A 136 -2.65 -26.17 12.80
CA LYS A 136 -1.52 -27.11 12.85
C LYS A 136 -1.98 -28.44 12.25
N GLY A 137 -1.69 -28.69 10.98
CA GLY A 137 -1.94 -29.99 10.36
C GLY A 137 -2.25 -30.04 8.86
N ALA A 138 -2.47 -28.92 8.17
CA ALA A 138 -2.69 -28.92 6.72
C ALA A 138 -1.64 -28.06 6.01
N ALA A 139 -0.41 -28.57 5.98
CA ALA A 139 0.57 -28.13 5.00
C ALA A 139 0.06 -28.49 3.59
N VAL A 140 -0.60 -27.53 2.93
CA VAL A 140 -0.63 -27.51 1.47
C VAL A 140 0.46 -26.53 1.05
N ALA A 141 1.56 -27.10 0.57
CA ALA A 141 2.69 -26.37 0.02
C ALA A 141 2.21 -25.44 -1.10
N ARG A 142 2.18 -24.13 -0.83
CA ARG A 142 2.42 -23.15 -1.87
C ARG A 142 3.94 -22.98 -1.97
N ALA A 143 4.46 -23.20 -3.17
CA ALA A 143 5.89 -23.11 -3.47
C ALA A 143 6.45 -21.75 -3.01
N PRO A 144 7.67 -21.73 -2.44
CA PRO A 144 8.23 -20.52 -1.90
C PRO A 144 8.65 -19.58 -3.05
N PRO A 145 8.36 -18.27 -2.98
CA PRO A 145 9.16 -17.31 -3.74
C PRO A 145 10.60 -17.36 -3.21
N PRO A 146 11.62 -17.24 -4.09
CA PRO A 146 12.99 -17.49 -3.71
C PRO A 146 13.50 -16.46 -2.71
N ALA A 147 14.18 -16.97 -1.69
CA ALA A 147 14.74 -16.27 -0.55
C ALA A 147 15.71 -15.15 -0.95
N LEU A 148 15.89 -14.14 -0.08
CA LEU A 148 17.22 -13.55 0.18
C LEU A 148 17.21 -12.71 1.47
N CYS A 149 18.06 -13.15 2.40
CA CYS A 149 18.90 -12.44 3.38
C CYS A 149 18.34 -11.32 4.30
N ALA A 150 18.70 -11.45 5.57
CA ALA A 150 18.47 -10.50 6.66
C ALA A 150 19.28 -9.19 6.52
N ALA A 151 18.67 -8.04 6.82
CA ALA A 151 19.34 -6.85 7.37
C ALA A 151 18.31 -5.86 7.98
N SER A 152 18.62 -5.39 9.19
CA SER A 152 18.23 -4.14 9.88
C SER A 152 16.78 -3.59 9.84
N VAL A 153 16.25 -3.34 11.04
CA VAL A 153 14.99 -2.64 11.38
C VAL A 153 14.70 -1.43 10.48
N PRO A 154 13.54 -1.36 9.77
CA PRO A 154 13.17 -0.14 9.05
C PRO A 154 12.22 0.78 9.85
N PRO A 155 12.29 2.09 9.64
CA PRO A 155 11.44 3.12 10.26
C PRO A 155 10.02 3.11 9.61
N PRO A 156 9.01 3.85 10.14
CA PRO A 156 7.59 3.53 9.97
C PRO A 156 7.19 3.33 8.51
N CYS A 157 6.50 2.21 8.21
CA CYS A 157 6.07 1.81 6.87
C CYS A 157 5.29 2.93 6.19
N ARG A 158 5.98 3.69 5.34
CA ARG A 158 5.36 4.69 4.47
C ARG A 158 4.75 3.95 3.28
N PRO A 159 3.48 4.23 2.93
CA PRO A 159 2.83 3.53 1.84
C PRO A 159 3.60 3.74 0.53
N ARG A 160 3.52 2.76 -0.37
CA ARG A 160 4.05 2.90 -1.73
C ARG A 160 3.37 4.08 -2.42
N VAL A 161 4.16 5.02 -2.93
CA VAL A 161 3.67 6.21 -3.64
C VAL A 161 4.14 6.15 -5.09
N VAL A 162 3.19 6.09 -6.01
CA VAL A 162 3.46 6.20 -7.45
C VAL A 162 3.25 7.67 -7.83
N LEU A 163 4.27 8.31 -8.42
CA LEU A 163 4.15 9.69 -8.85
C LEU A 163 3.35 9.80 -10.15
N ASP A 164 2.41 10.74 -10.17
CA ASP A 164 1.64 11.10 -11.37
C ASP A 164 2.56 11.73 -12.43
N PRO A 165 2.33 11.43 -13.73
CA PRO A 165 3.09 12.04 -14.81
C PRO A 165 2.84 13.55 -14.90
N ASP A 166 3.89 14.32 -15.22
CA ASP A 166 3.82 15.77 -15.44
C ASP A 166 4.37 16.14 -16.82
N TYR A 167 3.50 16.63 -17.70
CA TYR A 167 3.84 16.96 -19.09
C TYR A 167 4.33 18.40 -19.28
N ARG A 168 4.48 19.20 -18.20
CA ARG A 168 4.85 20.62 -18.31
C ARG A 168 6.18 20.83 -19.00
N LEU A 169 7.18 19.98 -18.74
CA LEU A 169 8.48 20.04 -19.41
C LEU A 169 8.35 19.80 -20.92
N ALA A 170 7.60 18.78 -21.32
CA ALA A 170 7.35 18.49 -22.73
C ALA A 170 6.59 19.63 -23.43
N MET A 171 5.55 20.17 -22.77
CA MET A 171 4.78 21.31 -23.28
C MET A 171 5.64 22.57 -23.42
N GLY A 172 6.53 22.83 -22.46
CA GLY A 172 7.47 23.95 -22.50
C GLY A 172 8.46 23.86 -23.67
N LEU A 173 9.00 22.67 -23.91
CA LEU A 173 9.87 22.41 -25.06
C LEU A 173 9.11 22.51 -26.39
N ALA A 174 7.90 21.95 -26.48
CA ALA A 174 7.06 22.05 -27.67
C ALA A 174 6.68 23.50 -28.00
N SER A 175 6.34 24.29 -26.97
CA SER A 175 6.03 25.71 -27.12
C SER A 175 7.26 26.49 -27.59
N SER A 176 8.43 26.21 -27.03
CA SER A 176 9.70 26.81 -27.47
C SER A 176 10.04 26.46 -28.91
N ALA A 177 9.83 25.21 -29.33
CA ALA A 177 10.01 24.79 -30.71
C ALA A 177 9.04 25.52 -31.66
N GLY A 178 7.76 25.63 -31.28
CA GLY A 178 6.76 26.39 -32.04
C GLY A 178 7.15 27.86 -32.18
N LEU A 179 7.58 28.51 -31.10
CA LEU A 179 8.02 29.90 -31.12
C LEU A 179 9.26 30.09 -32.00
N LEU A 180 10.26 29.22 -31.89
CA LEU A 180 11.47 29.30 -32.72
C LEU A 180 11.16 29.11 -34.21
N SER A 181 10.23 28.20 -34.52
CA SER A 181 9.78 27.96 -35.89
C SER A 181 9.10 29.19 -36.50
N LEU A 182 8.27 29.90 -35.73
CA LEU A 182 7.50 31.05 -36.20
C LEU A 182 8.26 32.38 -36.14
N ALA A 183 9.12 32.59 -35.14
CA ALA A 183 9.82 33.85 -34.90
C ALA A 183 11.23 33.89 -35.51
N GLY A 184 11.80 32.74 -35.90
CA GLY A 184 13.09 32.67 -36.55
C GLY A 184 13.05 33.12 -38.01
N PRO A 185 14.21 33.37 -38.64
CA PRO A 185 14.28 33.62 -40.07
C PRO A 185 13.62 32.48 -40.87
N LEU A 186 12.85 32.82 -41.90
CA LEU A 186 12.13 31.87 -42.75
C LEU A 186 13.04 30.72 -43.22
N GLY A 187 12.59 29.49 -43.00
CA GLY A 187 13.34 28.26 -43.29
C GLY A 187 14.38 27.88 -42.23
N VAL A 188 15.10 28.85 -41.64
CA VAL A 188 16.10 28.59 -40.59
C VAL A 188 15.45 28.28 -39.25
N GLY A 189 14.43 29.04 -38.85
CA GLY A 189 13.71 28.83 -37.59
C GLY A 189 13.06 27.45 -37.51
N ALA A 190 12.44 27.00 -38.61
CA ALA A 190 11.81 25.68 -38.71
C ALA A 190 12.84 24.55 -38.57
N VAL A 191 13.99 24.64 -39.25
CA VAL A 191 15.06 23.63 -39.15
C VAL A 191 15.66 23.60 -37.74
N ALA A 192 15.89 24.77 -37.13
CA ALA A 192 16.41 24.87 -35.76
C ALA A 192 15.42 24.36 -34.70
N ALA A 193 14.11 24.43 -34.97
CA ALA A 193 13.06 23.94 -34.08
C ALA A 193 12.92 22.41 -34.08
N LEU A 194 13.31 21.72 -35.16
CA LEU A 194 13.19 20.25 -35.28
C LEU A 194 13.82 19.48 -34.10
N PRO A 195 15.08 19.72 -33.68
CA PRO A 195 15.65 18.99 -32.54
C PRO A 195 14.91 19.25 -31.23
N ILE A 196 14.42 20.48 -31.00
CA ILE A 196 13.67 20.83 -29.80
C ILE A 196 12.30 20.15 -29.81
N GLY A 197 11.61 20.13 -30.96
CA GLY A 197 10.33 19.44 -31.13
C GLY A 197 10.47 17.93 -30.97
N ALA A 198 11.52 17.34 -31.53
CA ALA A 198 11.82 15.91 -31.36
C ALA A 198 12.10 15.57 -29.88
N LEU A 199 12.87 16.41 -29.19
CA LEU A 199 13.10 16.25 -27.75
C LEU A 199 11.80 16.39 -26.95
N ALA A 200 10.93 17.35 -27.29
CA ALA A 200 9.62 17.51 -26.65
C ALA A 200 8.75 16.25 -26.79
N ALA A 201 8.67 15.69 -28.01
CA ALA A 201 7.95 14.47 -28.29
C ALA A 201 8.54 13.26 -27.54
N PHE A 202 9.87 13.16 -27.50
CA PHE A 202 10.56 12.13 -26.74
C PHE A 202 10.24 12.22 -25.24
N ILE A 203 10.35 13.40 -24.64
CA ILE A 203 10.04 13.63 -23.23
C ILE A 203 8.58 13.31 -22.94
N ALA A 204 7.64 13.70 -23.80
CA ALA A 204 6.23 13.33 -23.67
C ALA A 204 6.03 11.81 -23.69
N ALA A 205 6.64 11.11 -24.66
CA ALA A 205 6.55 9.65 -24.76
C ALA A 205 7.12 8.95 -23.51
N ARG A 206 8.27 9.43 -22.99
CA ARG A 206 8.85 8.89 -21.75
C ARG A 206 8.00 9.20 -20.52
N THR A 207 7.37 10.38 -20.46
CA THR A 207 6.44 10.77 -19.39
C THR A 207 5.23 9.83 -19.35
N SER A 208 4.70 9.42 -20.51
CA SER A 208 3.60 8.45 -20.58
C SER A 208 4.03 7.05 -20.15
N ALA A 209 5.20 6.61 -20.59
CA ALA A 209 5.65 5.22 -20.49
C ALA A 209 6.36 4.85 -19.17
N VAL A 210 6.68 5.83 -18.32
CA VAL A 210 7.49 5.61 -17.10
C VAL A 210 6.78 6.18 -15.89
N ARG A 211 6.96 5.55 -14.72
CA ARG A 211 6.56 6.09 -13.40
C ARG A 211 7.73 6.01 -12.45
N LEU A 212 7.90 7.05 -11.64
CA LEU A 212 8.79 7.01 -10.48
C LEU A 212 7.97 6.60 -9.27
N VAL A 213 8.45 5.58 -8.58
CA VAL A 213 7.75 4.92 -7.48
C VAL A 213 8.62 4.96 -6.25
N PHE A 214 8.04 5.42 -5.14
CA PHE A 214 8.65 5.41 -3.84
C PHE A 214 8.05 4.27 -3.03
N ASP A 215 8.80 3.19 -2.88
CA ASP A 215 8.49 2.06 -2.00
C ASP A 215 8.97 2.37 -0.58
N PRO A 216 8.57 1.61 0.46
CA PRO A 216 9.02 1.88 1.83
C PRO A 216 10.55 1.95 1.99
N GLU A 217 11.28 1.20 1.16
CA GLU A 217 12.74 1.01 1.29
C GLU A 217 13.55 1.60 0.13
N ALA A 218 12.92 1.89 -1.02
CA ALA A 218 13.65 2.20 -2.25
C ALA A 218 12.89 3.15 -3.20
N LEU A 219 13.67 3.88 -4.00
CA LEU A 219 13.22 4.60 -5.17
C LEU A 219 13.33 3.69 -6.40
N GLU A 220 12.26 3.56 -7.19
CA GLU A 220 12.23 2.72 -8.39
C GLU A 220 11.65 3.45 -9.60
N VAL A 221 12.22 3.21 -10.79
CA VAL A 221 11.68 3.66 -12.07
C VAL A 221 11.02 2.49 -12.78
N MET A 222 9.70 2.55 -12.95
CA MET A 222 8.87 1.48 -13.51
C MET A 222 8.30 1.88 -14.87
N ALA A 223 8.01 0.88 -15.72
CA ALA A 223 7.31 1.09 -16.99
C ALA A 223 5.78 0.97 -16.82
N VAL A 224 5.03 1.66 -17.66
CA VAL A 224 3.56 1.59 -17.72
C VAL A 224 3.14 0.91 -19.01
N ASP A 225 2.36 -0.17 -18.85
CA ASP A 225 1.73 -0.90 -19.95
C ASP A 225 0.20 -0.68 -19.92
N ALA A 226 -0.53 -1.25 -20.89
CA ALA A 226 -1.98 -1.17 -21.00
C ALA A 226 -2.75 -1.67 -19.74
N ASP A 227 -2.13 -2.54 -18.94
CA ASP A 227 -2.71 -3.11 -17.70
C ASP A 227 -2.30 -2.34 -16.42
N GLY A 228 -1.54 -1.24 -16.54
CA GLY A 228 -1.06 -0.42 -15.41
C GLY A 228 0.45 -0.45 -15.20
N VAL A 229 0.90 -0.09 -13.99
CA VAL A 229 2.33 -0.08 -13.61
C VAL A 229 2.81 -1.51 -13.43
N ARG A 230 3.72 -1.98 -14.30
CA ARG A 230 4.33 -3.31 -14.18
C ARG A 230 5.73 -3.21 -13.61
N GLU A 231 6.10 -4.19 -12.80
CA GLU A 231 7.50 -4.39 -12.39
C GLU A 231 8.42 -4.38 -13.60
N SER A 232 9.52 -3.64 -13.47
CA SER A 232 10.60 -3.62 -14.44
C SER A 232 11.31 -4.98 -14.45
N GLY A 233 10.64 -6.02 -14.95
CA GLY A 233 11.15 -7.39 -15.05
C GLY A 233 12.19 -7.60 -16.15
N ARG A 234 12.63 -6.53 -16.83
CA ARG A 234 13.76 -6.58 -17.76
C ARG A 234 14.96 -5.89 -17.14
N GLU A 235 16.05 -6.64 -17.01
CA GLU A 235 17.38 -6.07 -16.84
C GLU A 235 17.63 -5.07 -17.96
N ASN A 236 17.99 -3.84 -17.61
CA ASN A 236 18.30 -2.82 -18.59
C ASN A 236 19.53 -3.23 -19.38
N PHE A 237 19.32 -3.61 -20.65
CA PHE A 237 20.36 -3.92 -21.63
C PHE A 237 21.45 -2.83 -21.73
N ALA A 238 21.14 -1.58 -21.35
CA ALA A 238 22.06 -0.45 -21.46
C ALA A 238 22.88 -0.13 -20.20
N VAL A 239 22.44 -0.52 -18.99
CA VAL A 239 23.07 -0.06 -17.72
C VAL A 239 23.22 -1.13 -16.64
N GLY A 240 22.83 -2.39 -16.88
CA GLY A 240 23.20 -3.52 -16.03
C GLY A 240 22.73 -3.39 -14.58
N GLY A 241 21.43 -3.52 -14.34
CA GLY A 241 20.85 -3.52 -13.01
C GLY A 241 19.34 -3.29 -13.01
N ARG A 242 18.69 -3.66 -11.91
CA ARG A 242 17.29 -3.27 -11.62
C ARG A 242 17.26 -1.75 -11.40
N ASN A 243 16.29 -1.03 -11.97
CA ASN A 243 16.13 0.43 -11.79
C ASN A 243 15.59 0.80 -10.39
N ARG A 244 16.23 0.27 -9.33
CA ARG A 244 15.79 0.35 -7.94
C ARG A 244 16.98 0.69 -7.04
N TRP A 245 16.85 1.78 -6.29
CA TRP A 245 17.88 2.31 -5.41
C TRP A 245 17.36 2.40 -3.98
N ALA A 246 17.98 1.68 -3.04
CA ALA A 246 17.63 1.78 -1.63
C ALA A 246 17.89 3.19 -1.09
N TYR A 247 17.02 3.73 -0.24
CA TYR A 247 17.19 5.09 0.30
C TYR A 247 18.48 5.25 1.10
N GLU A 248 18.90 4.19 1.80
CA GLU A 248 20.15 4.16 2.57
C GLU A 248 21.38 4.29 1.67
N ALA A 249 21.30 3.79 0.44
CA ALA A 249 22.40 3.89 -0.52
C ALA A 249 22.51 5.28 -1.16
N ILE A 250 21.46 6.11 -1.08
CA ILE A 250 21.46 7.47 -1.62
C ILE A 250 22.20 8.40 -0.66
N THR A 251 23.36 8.90 -1.10
CA THR A 251 24.21 9.78 -0.29
C THR A 251 23.83 11.24 -0.38
N GLU A 252 23.38 11.68 -1.56
CA GLU A 252 22.98 13.06 -1.82
C GLU A 252 21.94 13.14 -2.93
N TRP A 253 21.12 14.19 -2.90
CA TRP A 253 20.13 14.47 -3.95
C TRP A 253 19.92 15.97 -4.16
N ALA A 254 19.51 16.36 -5.37
CA ALA A 254 19.28 17.74 -5.75
C ALA A 254 18.17 17.89 -6.79
N LEU A 255 17.59 19.09 -6.85
CA LEU A 255 16.61 19.49 -7.87
C LEU A 255 17.12 20.76 -8.55
N TYR A 256 17.21 20.75 -9.88
CA TYR A 256 17.77 21.86 -10.66
C TYR A 256 16.74 22.48 -11.60
N PRO A 257 16.79 23.80 -11.84
CA PRO A 257 17.75 24.76 -11.24
C PRO A 257 17.43 25.13 -9.79
N ALA A 258 16.17 24.99 -9.38
CA ALA A 258 15.70 25.20 -8.02
C ALA A 258 14.57 24.20 -7.71
N PRO A 259 14.28 23.90 -6.43
CA PRO A 259 13.25 22.93 -6.06
C PRO A 259 11.84 23.25 -6.60
N GLU A 260 11.48 24.52 -6.73
CA GLU A 260 10.15 24.98 -7.16
C GLU A 260 9.98 24.95 -8.68
N THR A 261 11.07 25.06 -9.43
CA THR A 261 11.09 25.11 -10.90
C THR A 261 11.91 23.97 -11.48
N ALA A 262 11.98 22.84 -10.77
CA ALA A 262 12.87 21.75 -11.09
C ALA A 262 12.53 21.12 -12.43
N VAL A 263 13.50 21.06 -13.33
CA VAL A 263 13.44 20.34 -14.62
C VAL A 263 14.35 19.11 -14.61
N LEU A 264 15.32 19.05 -13.69
CA LEU A 264 16.18 17.89 -13.48
C LEU A 264 16.15 17.47 -12.01
N VAL A 265 16.15 16.16 -11.79
CA VAL A 265 16.39 15.53 -10.50
C VAL A 265 17.71 14.78 -10.55
N TYR A 266 18.50 14.95 -9.50
CA TYR A 266 19.79 14.31 -9.31
C TYR A 266 19.78 13.54 -8.01
N PHE A 267 20.40 12.36 -8.02
CA PHE A 267 20.81 11.69 -6.79
C PHE A 267 22.07 10.89 -7.04
N ARG A 268 22.87 10.72 -5.99
CA ARG A 268 24.07 9.87 -6.00
C ARG A 268 23.86 8.69 -5.09
N GLU A 269 24.25 7.51 -5.56
CA GLU A 269 24.08 6.25 -4.84
C GLU A 269 25.41 5.50 -4.68
N ARG A 270 25.52 4.59 -3.72
CA ARG A 270 26.70 3.71 -3.52
C ARG A 270 26.39 2.21 -3.62
N GLN A 271 25.18 1.84 -4.02
CA GLN A 271 24.75 0.44 -4.16
C GLN A 271 25.40 -0.20 -5.39
N THR A 272 25.61 0.55 -6.47
CA THR A 272 26.22 0.04 -7.71
C THR A 272 27.75 0.03 -7.62
N ARG A 273 28.35 1.10 -7.09
CA ARG A 273 29.80 1.21 -6.88
C ARG A 273 30.14 1.89 -5.55
N PRO A 274 31.21 1.45 -4.85
CA PRO A 274 31.59 2.04 -3.57
C PRO A 274 32.08 3.49 -3.68
N GLU A 275 32.61 3.92 -4.83
CA GLU A 275 32.98 5.31 -5.12
C GLU A 275 31.74 6.22 -5.29
N GLY A 276 30.59 5.60 -5.53
CA GLY A 276 29.29 6.20 -5.78
C GLY A 276 29.07 6.58 -7.25
N VAL A 277 27.83 6.47 -7.71
CA VAL A 277 27.40 6.81 -9.07
C VAL A 277 26.35 7.90 -9.02
N GLY A 278 26.54 8.97 -9.78
CA GLY A 278 25.52 10.01 -9.94
C GLY A 278 24.50 9.64 -11.02
N HIS A 279 23.23 9.85 -10.70
CA HIS A 279 22.11 9.71 -11.63
C HIS A 279 21.44 11.05 -11.83
N LEU A 280 21.21 11.43 -13.09
CA LEU A 280 20.56 12.67 -13.48
C LEU A 280 19.42 12.36 -14.45
N PHE A 281 18.21 12.77 -14.08
CA PHE A 281 17.01 12.51 -14.87
C PHE A 281 16.20 13.79 -15.08
N PRO A 282 15.49 13.91 -16.21
CA PRO A 282 14.45 14.93 -16.34
C PRO A 282 13.34 14.67 -15.33
N VAL A 283 12.76 15.75 -14.80
CA VAL A 283 11.56 15.67 -13.96
C VAL A 283 10.36 15.44 -14.86
N LEU A 284 9.93 14.18 -14.94
CA LEU A 284 8.78 13.73 -15.75
C LEU A 284 7.50 13.55 -14.92
N PHE A 285 7.56 13.87 -13.62
CA PHE A 285 6.51 13.58 -12.65
C PHE A 285 6.21 14.81 -11.80
N SER A 286 5.12 14.78 -11.04
CA SER A 286 4.71 15.88 -10.17
C SER A 286 5.90 16.40 -9.32
N PRO A 287 6.41 17.62 -9.57
CA PRO A 287 7.63 18.12 -8.93
C PRO A 287 7.44 18.35 -7.43
N GLU A 288 6.23 18.75 -7.02
CA GLU A 288 5.90 18.95 -5.62
C GLU A 288 5.91 17.63 -4.85
N LYS A 289 5.22 16.59 -5.36
CA LYS A 289 5.23 15.27 -4.74
C LYS A 289 6.62 14.64 -4.77
N LEU A 290 7.37 14.80 -5.86
CA LEU A 290 8.76 14.35 -5.97
C LEU A 290 9.64 14.94 -4.85
N ARG A 291 9.57 16.26 -4.66
CA ARG A 291 10.30 16.96 -3.60
C ARG A 291 9.88 16.47 -2.22
N GLN A 292 8.57 16.34 -1.97
CA GLN A 292 8.04 15.87 -0.69
C GLN A 292 8.55 14.46 -0.36
N GLU A 293 8.47 13.52 -1.30
CA GLU A 293 8.92 12.15 -1.07
C GLU A 293 10.44 12.03 -0.92
N LEU A 294 11.23 12.81 -1.66
CA LEU A 294 12.69 12.87 -1.47
C LEU A 294 13.07 13.40 -0.10
N VAL A 295 12.46 14.52 0.33
CA VAL A 295 12.69 15.09 1.66
C VAL A 295 12.28 14.11 2.75
N GLN A 296 11.13 13.47 2.59
CA GLN A 296 10.61 12.56 3.61
C GLN A 296 11.45 11.28 3.70
N ARG A 297 11.78 10.64 2.57
CA ARG A 297 12.37 9.30 2.50
C ARG A 297 13.89 9.27 2.42
N VAL A 298 14.50 10.20 1.69
CA VAL A 298 15.96 10.30 1.61
C VAL A 298 16.51 11.20 2.70
N GLY A 299 15.74 12.21 3.12
CA GLY A 299 16.13 13.14 4.17
C GLY A 299 16.58 14.49 3.62
N ARG A 300 16.26 15.57 4.33
CA ARG A 300 16.64 16.94 3.94
C ARG A 300 18.12 17.21 4.13
N GLU A 301 18.75 16.51 5.05
CA GLU A 301 20.18 16.60 5.36
C GLU A 301 21.09 16.15 4.21
N ARG A 302 20.56 15.32 3.30
CA ARG A 302 21.25 14.84 2.09
C ARG A 302 20.95 15.70 0.87
N GLN A 303 20.19 16.78 1.01
CA GLN A 303 19.87 17.67 -0.09
C GLN A 303 21.04 18.61 -0.36
N VAL A 304 21.51 18.67 -1.61
CA VAL A 304 22.58 19.58 -2.05
C VAL A 304 22.06 20.59 -3.07
N THR A 305 22.73 21.75 -3.12
CA THR A 305 22.40 22.86 -4.05
C THR A 305 23.56 23.20 -4.99
N GLY A 306 24.71 22.54 -4.83
CA GLY A 306 25.87 22.67 -5.72
C GLY A 306 25.68 21.90 -7.03
N PRO A 307 26.66 21.91 -7.95
CA PRO A 307 26.58 21.16 -9.20
C PRO A 307 26.59 19.64 -8.97
N PRO A 308 26.02 18.84 -9.90
CA PRO A 308 25.93 17.39 -9.75
C PRO A 308 27.32 16.74 -9.85
N SER A 309 27.63 15.83 -8.93
CA SER A 309 28.83 14.99 -8.98
C SER A 309 28.47 13.64 -9.61
N LEU A 310 28.74 13.49 -10.91
CA LEU A 310 28.37 12.31 -11.69
C LEU A 310 29.34 11.15 -11.51
#